data_AF-A0A928LBC9-F1
#
_entry.id   AF-A0A928LBC9-F1
#
_cell.length_a   1.000
_cell.length_b   1.000
_cell.length_c   1.000
_cell.angle_alpha   90.00
_cell.angle_beta   90.00
_cell.angle_gamma   90.00
#
_symmetry.space_group_name_H-M   'P 1'
#
loop_
_entity.id
_entity.type
_entity.pdbx_description
1 polymer ?
#
loop_
_entity_poly.entity_id
_entity_poly.type
_entity_poly.pdbx_seq_one_letter_code
_entity_poly.pdbx_strand_id
1 'polypeptide(L)'
;MKTAVKVIIALIFAAGLFWLGISNATDGYDGDHTHLRISFGEVPEGTEFADILVKENWHRNEDGVIDGNAVYTLKLDSNCEIANYNEDGYASLLLKHMDVAILEEYDLSADSKNKHMVLGLNYKDMFDHYRHIKLAYCDKDGNILDITKEIEVKSSSLSKSVYTIKADGSKLTFDAGPELPFRVRTIMPVAASVFFFIVAVVIAVKGIIQSVNSKSKTSAQSGEPDNERKE
;
A
#
# COMPACT_ATOMS: atom_id res chain seq x y z
N MET A 1 -25.79 -0.43 40.17
CA MET A 1 -25.65 0.75 39.29
C MET A 1 -24.22 1.24 39.17
N LYS A 2 -23.53 1.67 40.26
CA LYS A 2 -22.15 2.21 40.17
C LYS A 2 -21.15 1.28 39.48
N THR A 3 -21.21 -0.04 39.73
CA THR A 3 -20.32 -1.02 39.11
C THR A 3 -20.61 -1.23 37.62
N ALA A 4 -21.89 -1.31 37.24
CA ALA A 4 -22.30 -1.48 35.84
C ALA A 4 -21.90 -0.27 34.97
N VAL A 5 -22.06 0.96 35.49
CA VAL A 5 -21.65 2.19 34.80
C VAL A 5 -20.13 2.23 34.61
N LYS A 6 -19.35 1.83 35.62
CA LYS A 6 -17.88 1.72 35.50
C LYS A 6 -17.45 0.71 34.44
N VAL A 7 -18.13 -0.44 34.34
CA VAL A 7 -17.84 -1.47 33.33
C VAL A 7 -18.18 -0.98 31.92
N ILE A 8 -19.30 -0.27 31.75
CA ILE A 8 -19.68 0.31 30.45
C ILE A 8 -18.65 1.36 30.01
N ILE A 9 -18.25 2.26 30.92
CA ILE A 9 -17.22 3.28 30.62
C ILE A 9 -15.89 2.62 30.25
N ALA A 10 -15.47 1.58 30.98
CA ALA A 10 -14.24 0.85 30.67
C ALA A 10 -14.28 0.15 29.30
N LEU A 11 -15.44 -0.42 28.91
CA LEU A 11 -15.63 -1.05 27.60
C LEU A 11 -15.62 -0.03 26.45
N ILE A 12 -16.23 1.14 26.64
CA ILE A 12 -16.18 2.24 25.66
C ILE A 12 -14.74 2.73 25.48
N PHE A 13 -13.99 2.90 26.58
CA PHE A 13 -12.58 3.28 26.52
C PHE A 13 -11.73 2.21 25.83
N ALA A 14 -11.94 0.93 26.14
CA ALA A 14 -11.22 -0.17 25.50
C ALA A 14 -11.53 -0.23 23.99
N ALA A 15 -12.79 -0.05 23.59
CA ALA A 15 -13.18 0.00 22.18
C ALA A 15 -12.58 1.22 21.46
N GLY A 16 -12.56 2.39 22.11
CA GLY A 16 -11.94 3.61 21.58
C GLY A 16 -10.42 3.48 21.39
N LEU A 17 -9.72 2.92 22.38
CA LEU A 17 -8.27 2.66 22.29
C LEU A 17 -7.95 1.59 21.26
N PHE A 18 -8.80 0.56 21.13
CA PHE A 18 -8.67 -0.47 20.11
C PHE A 18 -8.86 0.13 18.71
N TRP A 19 -9.86 1.00 18.52
CA TRP A 19 -10.07 1.72 17.26
C TRP A 19 -8.89 2.61 16.91
N LEU A 20 -8.42 3.45 17.84
CA LEU A 20 -7.25 4.31 17.64
C LEU A 20 -5.98 3.51 17.34
N GLY A 21 -5.79 2.37 18.01
CA GLY A 21 -4.67 1.46 17.77
C GLY A 21 -4.68 0.89 16.36
N ILE A 22 -5.85 0.49 15.85
CA ILE A 22 -5.96 -0.01 14.47
C ILE A 22 -5.82 1.13 13.46
N SER A 23 -6.47 2.28 13.66
CA SER A 23 -6.34 3.44 12.76
C SER A 23 -4.87 3.84 12.59
N ASN A 24 -4.13 3.99 13.70
CA ASN A 24 -2.70 4.28 13.64
C ASN A 24 -1.88 3.16 12.98
N ALA A 25 -2.25 1.89 13.19
CA ALA A 25 -1.59 0.77 12.55
C ALA A 25 -1.90 0.68 11.04
N THR A 26 -3.04 1.18 10.58
CA THR A 26 -3.45 1.17 9.17
C THR A 26 -3.04 2.43 8.40
N ASP A 27 -2.88 3.57 9.08
CA ASP A 27 -2.41 4.81 8.44
C ASP A 27 -0.97 4.69 7.97
N GLY A 28 -0.17 3.82 8.61
CA GLY A 28 1.16 3.43 8.13
C GLY A 28 1.17 2.53 6.89
N TYR A 29 -0.01 2.10 6.40
CA TYR A 29 -0.19 1.26 5.21
C TYR A 29 -0.84 2.01 4.03
N ASP A 30 -1.10 3.32 4.14
CA ASP A 30 -1.53 4.12 2.98
C ASP A 30 -0.30 4.36 2.09
N GLY A 31 -0.01 3.33 1.29
CA GLY A 31 1.12 3.31 0.37
C GLY A 31 0.91 4.27 -0.78
N ASP A 32 2.00 4.90 -1.22
CA ASP A 32 2.01 5.67 -2.46
C ASP A 32 1.91 4.70 -3.66
N HIS A 33 0.70 4.52 -4.18
CA HIS A 33 0.41 3.64 -5.33
C HIS A 33 0.42 4.38 -6.67
N THR A 34 0.67 5.69 -6.66
CA THR A 34 0.74 6.51 -7.85
C THR A 34 2.17 6.72 -8.32
N HIS A 35 3.17 6.24 -7.56
CA HIS A 35 4.56 6.38 -7.94
C HIS A 35 5.31 5.06 -7.88
N LEU A 36 6.12 4.80 -8.91
CA LEU A 36 7.14 3.77 -8.92
C LEU A 36 8.47 4.42 -8.55
N ARG A 37 9.04 3.99 -7.42
CA ARG A 37 10.33 4.49 -6.95
C ARG A 37 11.43 3.52 -7.35
N ILE A 38 12.49 4.07 -7.92
CA ILE A 38 13.65 3.32 -8.39
C ILE A 38 14.86 3.91 -7.69
N SER A 39 15.64 3.05 -7.03
CA SER A 39 16.87 3.43 -6.35
C SER A 39 18.06 2.76 -7.01
N PHE A 40 19.18 3.46 -7.08
CA PHE A 40 20.35 3.01 -7.80
C PHE A 40 21.57 2.92 -6.88
N GLY A 41 22.30 1.81 -7.00
CA GLY A 41 23.63 1.61 -6.43
C GLY A 41 24.71 2.02 -7.42
N GLU A 42 25.49 1.04 -7.89
CA GLU A 42 26.43 1.22 -8.99
C GLU A 42 25.67 1.51 -10.30
N VAL A 43 26.15 2.50 -11.05
CA VAL A 43 25.63 2.88 -12.37
C VAL A 43 26.80 3.00 -13.34
N PRO A 44 26.64 2.59 -14.61
CA PRO A 44 27.71 2.73 -15.61
C PRO A 44 28.18 4.18 -15.75
N GLU A 45 29.47 4.38 -16.03
CA GLU A 45 30.03 5.70 -16.31
C GLU A 45 29.35 6.32 -17.54
N GLY A 46 28.99 7.61 -17.45
CA GLY A 46 28.29 8.33 -18.50
C GLY A 46 26.76 8.19 -18.48
N THR A 47 26.21 7.46 -17.50
CA THR A 47 24.75 7.36 -17.31
C THR A 47 24.18 8.72 -16.93
N GLU A 48 23.22 9.20 -17.71
CA GLU A 48 22.48 10.44 -17.47
C GLU A 48 21.05 10.15 -17.04
N PHE A 49 20.43 9.11 -17.60
CA PHE A 49 19.12 8.63 -17.19
C PHE A 49 19.03 7.10 -17.29
N ALA A 50 17.95 6.53 -16.79
CA ALA A 50 17.63 5.12 -16.97
C ALA A 50 16.20 4.96 -17.46
N ASP A 51 15.92 3.86 -18.15
CA ASP A 51 14.59 3.52 -18.67
C ASP A 51 14.24 2.08 -18.32
N ILE A 52 12.97 1.84 -18.00
CA ILE A 52 12.47 0.48 -17.82
C ILE A 52 12.12 -0.07 -19.19
N LEU A 53 12.64 -1.24 -19.50
CA LEU A 53 12.30 -1.96 -20.72
C LEU A 53 11.20 -2.98 -20.41
N VAL A 54 10.15 -3.01 -21.21
CA VAL A 54 8.99 -3.91 -21.06
C VAL A 54 8.69 -4.69 -22.34
N LYS A 55 8.19 -5.93 -22.20
CA LYS A 55 7.99 -6.88 -23.31
C LYS A 55 6.62 -6.84 -24.00
N GLU A 56 5.61 -6.24 -23.37
CA GLU A 56 4.23 -6.31 -23.86
C GLU A 56 3.85 -5.09 -24.71
N ASN A 57 2.99 -5.30 -25.72
CA ASN A 57 2.46 -4.22 -26.56
C ASN A 57 1.17 -3.60 -26.01
N TRP A 58 0.85 -3.87 -24.74
CA TRP A 58 -0.43 -3.54 -24.11
C TRP A 58 -0.83 -2.06 -24.28
N HIS A 59 0.14 -1.16 -24.31
CA HIS A 59 -0.03 0.26 -24.65
C HIS A 59 1.17 0.81 -25.44
N ARG A 60 1.69 0.04 -26.41
CA ARG A 60 2.85 0.49 -27.18
C ARG A 60 2.40 1.44 -28.29
N ASN A 61 3.00 2.62 -28.35
CA ASN A 61 2.93 3.49 -29.52
C ASN A 61 3.55 2.81 -30.75
N GLU A 62 3.11 3.21 -31.95
CA GLU A 62 3.69 2.69 -33.20
C GLU A 62 5.21 2.88 -33.28
N ASP A 63 5.89 1.98 -33.99
CA ASP A 63 7.32 2.07 -34.20
C ASP A 63 7.70 3.40 -34.87
N GLY A 64 8.84 3.99 -34.48
CA GLY A 64 9.25 5.32 -34.93
C GLY A 64 8.50 6.51 -34.31
N VAL A 65 7.38 6.28 -33.60
CA VAL A 65 6.69 7.33 -32.82
C VAL A 65 7.21 7.30 -31.39
N ILE A 66 7.72 8.43 -30.91
CA ILE A 66 8.02 8.61 -29.49
C ILE A 66 7.10 9.67 -28.89
N ASP A 67 6.82 9.53 -27.61
CA ASP A 67 5.99 10.48 -26.90
C ASP A 67 6.72 11.83 -26.71
N GLY A 68 6.04 12.93 -27.03
CA GLY A 68 6.59 14.28 -26.93
C GLY A 68 6.98 14.71 -25.51
N ASN A 69 6.36 14.16 -24.46
CA ASN A 69 6.65 14.60 -23.08
C ASN A 69 7.98 14.07 -22.54
N ALA A 70 8.31 12.80 -22.80
CA ALA A 70 9.64 12.28 -22.48
C ALA A 70 10.73 12.95 -23.33
N VAL A 71 10.40 13.31 -24.58
CA VAL A 71 11.22 14.20 -25.42
C VAL A 71 11.43 15.56 -24.78
N TYR A 72 10.44 16.16 -24.12
CA TYR A 72 10.64 17.46 -23.46
C TYR A 72 11.53 17.38 -22.22
N THR A 73 11.36 16.34 -21.39
CA THR A 73 12.13 16.18 -20.15
C THR A 73 13.56 15.73 -20.41
N LEU A 74 13.75 14.74 -21.28
CA LEU A 74 15.06 14.15 -21.59
C LEU A 74 15.72 14.72 -22.85
N LYS A 75 15.00 15.53 -23.65
CA LYS A 75 15.49 16.13 -24.91
C LYS A 75 15.94 15.11 -25.96
N LEU A 76 15.31 13.94 -25.97
CA LEU A 76 15.59 12.86 -26.91
C LEU A 76 14.76 13.01 -28.20
N ASP A 77 15.15 12.31 -29.26
CA ASP A 77 14.35 12.21 -30.48
C ASP A 77 14.14 10.75 -30.89
N SER A 78 13.34 10.51 -31.93
CA SER A 78 12.98 9.16 -32.36
C SER A 78 14.14 8.40 -33.02
N ASN A 79 15.29 9.04 -33.24
CA ASN A 79 16.47 8.42 -33.82
C ASN A 79 17.44 7.88 -32.76
N CYS A 80 17.25 8.21 -31.47
CA CYS A 80 18.10 7.66 -30.42
C CYS A 80 17.94 6.14 -30.30
N GLU A 81 18.96 5.48 -29.76
CA GLU A 81 19.01 4.01 -29.67
C GLU A 81 17.87 3.46 -28.81
N ILE A 82 17.65 4.02 -27.61
CA ILE A 82 16.60 3.59 -26.69
C ILE A 82 15.18 3.75 -27.25
N ALA A 83 14.95 4.72 -28.15
CA ALA A 83 13.66 4.87 -28.84
C ALA A 83 13.38 3.75 -29.85
N ASN A 84 14.44 3.14 -30.40
CA ASN A 84 14.36 2.09 -31.42
C ASN A 84 14.67 0.70 -30.88
N TYR A 85 14.99 0.60 -29.59
CA TYR A 85 15.30 -0.66 -28.93
C TYR A 85 14.09 -1.60 -28.98
N ASN A 86 14.31 -2.81 -29.50
CA ASN A 86 13.29 -3.85 -29.68
C ASN A 86 13.87 -5.27 -29.55
N GLU A 87 15.01 -5.42 -28.86
CA GLU A 87 15.63 -6.74 -28.69
C GLU A 87 14.79 -7.63 -27.77
N ASP A 88 14.59 -8.89 -28.17
CA ASP A 88 13.72 -9.86 -27.48
C ASP A 88 12.27 -9.36 -27.21
N GLY A 89 11.80 -8.39 -28.01
CA GLY A 89 10.49 -7.77 -27.87
C GLY A 89 10.38 -6.72 -26.75
N TYR A 90 11.51 -6.31 -26.16
CA TYR A 90 11.54 -5.25 -25.16
C TYR A 90 11.55 -3.86 -25.79
N ALA A 91 10.74 -2.94 -25.25
CA ALA A 91 10.72 -1.53 -25.64
C ALA A 91 10.76 -0.61 -24.41
N SER A 92 11.18 0.62 -24.64
CA SER A 92 11.23 1.70 -23.64
C SER A 92 9.86 2.03 -23.05
N LEU A 93 9.72 1.95 -21.72
CA LEU A 93 8.51 2.35 -21.01
C LEU A 93 8.29 3.86 -21.16
N LEU A 94 9.33 4.67 -20.99
CA LEU A 94 9.19 6.13 -20.98
C LEU A 94 8.88 6.71 -22.37
N LEU A 95 9.44 6.14 -23.43
CA LEU A 95 9.31 6.68 -24.79
C LEU A 95 8.17 6.05 -25.59
N LYS A 96 7.81 4.78 -25.31
CA LYS A 96 6.80 4.03 -26.07
C LYS A 96 5.51 3.75 -25.30
N HIS A 97 5.48 3.96 -23.98
CA HIS A 97 4.38 3.60 -23.10
C HIS A 97 4.07 4.70 -22.04
N MET A 98 4.15 5.97 -22.41
CA MET A 98 3.98 7.06 -21.42
C MET A 98 2.56 7.16 -20.85
N ASP A 99 1.55 6.68 -21.57
CA ASP A 99 0.21 6.52 -21.02
C ASP A 99 0.19 5.58 -19.80
N VAL A 100 1.22 4.74 -19.64
CA VAL A 100 1.45 3.91 -18.45
C VAL A 100 2.19 4.66 -17.35
N ALA A 101 3.29 5.31 -17.67
CA ALA A 101 4.17 5.96 -16.69
C ALA A 101 4.83 7.25 -17.21
N ILE A 102 4.97 8.25 -16.34
CA ILE A 102 5.57 9.55 -16.64
C ILE A 102 6.81 9.73 -15.75
N LEU A 103 7.92 10.19 -16.34
CA LEU A 103 9.10 10.58 -15.58
C LEU A 103 8.85 11.89 -14.83
N GLU A 104 8.89 11.85 -13.50
CA GLU A 104 8.65 13.02 -12.65
C GLU A 104 9.94 13.57 -12.03
N GLU A 105 10.80 12.68 -11.55
CA GLU A 105 12.04 13.04 -10.87
C GLU A 105 13.13 12.02 -11.19
N TYR A 106 14.36 12.48 -11.36
CA TYR A 106 15.53 11.62 -11.42
C TYR A 106 16.79 12.38 -10.98
N ASP A 107 17.70 11.65 -10.35
CA ASP A 107 19.08 12.07 -10.09
C ASP A 107 19.96 10.82 -10.20
N LEU A 108 20.76 10.76 -11.25
CA LEU A 108 21.74 9.70 -11.50
C LEU A 108 23.16 10.22 -11.51
N SER A 109 23.36 11.48 -11.10
CA SER A 109 24.68 12.12 -11.13
C SER A 109 25.70 11.32 -10.34
N ALA A 110 26.93 11.24 -10.86
CA ALA A 110 27.99 10.41 -10.28
C ALA A 110 28.24 10.74 -8.80
N ASP A 111 28.13 12.02 -8.43
CA ASP A 111 28.35 12.56 -7.09
C ASP A 111 27.15 12.42 -6.14
N SER A 112 25.97 12.05 -6.65
CA SER A 112 24.78 11.90 -5.81
C SER A 112 24.89 10.68 -4.92
N LYS A 113 24.66 10.90 -3.62
CA LYS A 113 24.57 9.82 -2.61
C LYS A 113 23.23 9.10 -2.64
N ASN A 114 22.22 9.71 -3.27
CA ASN A 114 20.85 9.21 -3.32
C ASN A 114 20.42 9.12 -4.78
N LYS A 115 21.10 8.27 -5.56
CA LYS A 115 20.71 8.07 -6.96
C LYS A 115 19.33 7.44 -7.03
N HIS A 116 18.40 8.10 -7.70
CA HIS A 116 16.99 7.68 -7.73
C HIS A 116 16.27 8.15 -8.99
N MET A 117 15.13 7.52 -9.25
CA MET A 117 14.16 7.91 -10.27
C MET A 117 12.75 7.64 -9.75
N VAL A 118 11.82 8.54 -10.04
CA VAL A 118 10.42 8.44 -9.66
C VAL A 118 9.58 8.55 -10.92
N LEU A 119 8.76 7.53 -11.15
CA LEU A 119 7.78 7.52 -12.23
C LEU A 119 6.37 7.67 -11.66
N GLY A 120 5.62 8.66 -12.12
CA GLY A 120 4.19 8.77 -11.88
C GLY A 120 3.46 7.71 -12.71
N LEU A 121 2.66 6.87 -12.06
CA LEU A 121 1.91 5.78 -12.66
C LEU A 121 0.48 6.23 -12.97
N ASN A 122 0.11 6.18 -14.24
CA ASN A 122 -1.27 6.40 -14.68
C ASN A 122 -2.13 5.15 -14.47
N TYR A 123 -1.50 3.97 -14.41
CA TYR A 123 -2.15 2.68 -14.19
C TYR A 123 -1.57 1.96 -12.98
N LYS A 124 -2.42 1.68 -11.99
CA LYS A 124 -2.03 1.09 -10.70
C LYS A 124 -1.55 -0.37 -10.80
N ASP A 125 -1.90 -1.05 -11.89
CA ASP A 125 -1.67 -2.48 -12.07
C ASP A 125 -0.78 -2.75 -13.30
N MET A 126 0.13 -1.81 -13.65
CA MET A 126 0.98 -1.94 -14.84
C MET A 126 1.77 -3.27 -14.87
N PHE A 127 2.17 -3.80 -13.70
CA PHE A 127 2.92 -5.05 -13.58
C PHE A 127 2.07 -6.31 -13.68
N ASP A 128 0.74 -6.20 -13.76
CA ASP A 128 -0.11 -7.33 -14.17
C ASP A 128 0.10 -7.67 -15.65
N HIS A 129 0.46 -6.65 -16.44
CA HIS A 129 0.78 -6.72 -17.86
C HIS A 129 2.30 -6.83 -18.04
N TYR A 130 3.07 -5.86 -17.55
CA TYR A 130 4.53 -5.84 -17.70
C TYR A 130 5.25 -6.71 -16.67
N ARG A 131 5.07 -8.02 -16.73
CA ARG A 131 5.67 -8.97 -15.77
C ARG A 131 7.16 -9.17 -15.94
N HIS A 132 7.70 -8.93 -17.12
CA HIS A 132 9.13 -9.10 -17.38
C HIS A 132 9.73 -7.74 -17.67
N ILE A 133 10.67 -7.31 -16.83
CA ILE A 133 11.31 -6.01 -16.97
C ILE A 133 12.83 -6.14 -17.02
N LYS A 134 13.44 -5.25 -17.79
CA LYS A 134 14.86 -4.91 -17.72
C LYS A 134 14.97 -3.41 -17.42
N LEU A 135 16.18 -2.96 -17.13
CA LEU A 135 16.50 -1.55 -17.00
C LEU A 135 17.68 -1.24 -17.92
N ALA A 136 17.52 -0.23 -18.77
CA ALA A 136 18.57 0.31 -19.61
C ALA A 136 19.17 1.55 -18.94
N TYR A 137 20.49 1.62 -18.88
CA TYR A 137 21.24 2.83 -18.51
C TYR A 137 21.60 3.57 -19.78
N CYS A 138 21.27 4.85 -19.85
CA CYS A 138 21.39 5.64 -21.07
C CYS A 138 22.26 6.88 -20.84
N ASP A 139 23.02 7.27 -21.87
CA ASP A 139 23.64 8.59 -21.91
C ASP A 139 22.62 9.69 -22.24
N LYS A 140 23.05 10.95 -22.25
CA LYS A 140 22.21 12.13 -22.55
C LYS A 140 21.57 12.11 -23.95
N ASP A 141 22.16 11.36 -24.88
CA ASP A 141 21.73 11.33 -26.29
C ASP A 141 20.83 10.11 -26.54
N GLY A 142 20.56 9.30 -25.51
CA GLY A 142 19.71 8.12 -25.55
C GLY A 142 20.41 6.88 -26.12
N ASN A 143 21.74 6.84 -26.12
CA ASN A 143 22.48 5.62 -26.40
C ASN A 143 22.50 4.73 -25.16
N ILE A 144 22.41 3.42 -25.38
CA ILE A 144 22.36 2.44 -24.31
C ILE A 144 23.78 2.08 -23.90
N LEU A 145 24.11 2.34 -22.64
CA LEU A 145 25.43 2.04 -22.07
C LEU A 145 25.50 0.62 -21.51
N ASP A 146 24.43 0.18 -20.84
CA ASP A 146 24.30 -1.18 -20.32
C ASP A 146 22.82 -1.52 -20.08
N ILE A 147 22.52 -2.82 -20.02
CA ILE A 147 21.18 -3.35 -19.72
C ILE A 147 21.27 -4.40 -18.62
N THR A 148 20.42 -4.24 -17.61
CA THR A 148 20.34 -5.21 -16.51
C THR A 148 19.77 -6.55 -16.95
N LYS A 149 20.03 -7.58 -16.14
CA LYS A 149 19.37 -8.88 -16.32
C LYS A 149 17.86 -8.74 -16.13
N GLU A 150 17.12 -9.47 -16.95
CA GLU A 150 15.67 -9.57 -16.83
C GLU A 150 15.28 -10.08 -15.45
N ILE A 151 14.24 -9.48 -14.88
CA ILE A 151 13.53 -10.03 -13.73
C ILE A 151 12.05 -10.20 -14.04
N GLU A 152 11.46 -11.21 -13.41
CA GLU A 152 10.03 -11.41 -13.37
C GLU A 152 9.43 -10.72 -12.13
N VAL A 153 8.55 -9.77 -12.40
CA VAL A 153 7.77 -9.02 -11.43
C VAL A 153 6.51 -9.82 -11.09
N LYS A 154 6.32 -10.09 -9.80
CA LYS A 154 5.15 -10.83 -9.33
C LYS A 154 3.97 -9.87 -9.15
N SER A 155 2.90 -10.11 -9.90
CA SER A 155 1.59 -9.52 -9.63
C SER A 155 1.10 -9.96 -8.24
N SER A 156 0.76 -9.02 -7.36
CA SER A 156 0.11 -9.33 -6.09
C SER A 156 -1.40 -9.31 -6.29
N SER A 157 -2.06 -10.46 -6.19
CA SER A 157 -3.53 -10.57 -6.30
C SER A 157 -4.28 -10.08 -5.05
N LEU A 158 -3.57 -9.75 -3.97
CA LEU A 158 -4.16 -9.58 -2.64
C LEU A 158 -4.09 -8.15 -2.10
N SER A 159 -3.31 -7.26 -2.70
CA SER A 159 -3.22 -5.86 -2.27
C SER A 159 -2.47 -5.00 -3.29
N LYS A 160 -2.87 -3.74 -3.45
CA LYS A 160 -2.16 -2.73 -4.25
C LYS A 160 -0.80 -2.53 -3.61
N SER A 161 0.27 -2.95 -4.28
CA SER A 161 1.60 -2.84 -3.69
C SER A 161 2.21 -1.48 -4.00
N VAL A 162 2.96 -0.94 -3.04
CA VAL A 162 3.93 0.12 -3.34
C VAL A 162 5.08 -0.57 -4.07
N TYR A 163 5.32 -0.17 -5.32
CA TYR A 163 6.35 -0.77 -6.14
C TYR A 163 7.67 -0.03 -5.90
N THR A 164 8.70 -0.77 -5.51
CA THR A 164 10.06 -0.26 -5.43
C THR A 164 10.98 -1.15 -6.25
N ILE A 165 11.73 -0.54 -7.17
CA ILE A 165 12.81 -1.20 -7.89
C ILE A 165 14.14 -0.75 -7.29
N LYS A 166 15.08 -1.68 -7.12
CA LYS A 166 16.47 -1.33 -6.84
C LYS A 166 17.35 -1.92 -7.92
N ALA A 167 18.18 -1.08 -8.50
CA ALA A 167 19.14 -1.45 -9.53
C ALA A 167 20.56 -1.22 -9.01
N ASP A 168 21.44 -2.20 -9.22
CA ASP A 168 22.84 -2.14 -8.78
C ASP A 168 23.71 -2.79 -9.86
N GLY A 169 24.29 -1.95 -10.73
CA GLY A 169 24.90 -2.38 -11.98
C GLY A 169 23.96 -3.27 -12.80
N SER A 170 24.41 -4.45 -13.17
CA SER A 170 23.62 -5.42 -13.96
C SER A 170 22.46 -6.10 -13.22
N LYS A 171 22.29 -5.87 -11.90
CA LYS A 171 21.30 -6.57 -11.07
C LYS A 171 20.08 -5.69 -10.81
N LEU A 172 18.90 -6.23 -11.11
CA LEU A 172 17.62 -5.64 -10.73
C LEU A 172 16.99 -6.43 -9.57
N THR A 173 16.33 -5.72 -8.66
CA THR A 173 15.47 -6.31 -7.64
C THR A 173 14.17 -5.53 -7.57
N PHE A 174 13.09 -6.25 -7.32
CA PHE A 174 11.75 -5.69 -7.20
C PHE A 174 11.19 -6.05 -5.83
N ASP A 175 10.72 -5.04 -5.12
CA ASP A 175 10.03 -5.18 -3.86
C ASP A 175 8.62 -4.61 -4.00
N ALA A 176 7.65 -5.43 -3.62
CA ALA A 176 6.24 -5.06 -3.56
C ALA A 176 5.87 -5.02 -2.08
N GLY A 177 5.75 -3.80 -1.54
CA GLY A 177 5.32 -3.61 -0.16
C GLY A 177 3.94 -4.24 0.05
N PRO A 178 3.70 -4.96 1.17
CA PRO A 178 2.39 -5.51 1.46
C PRO A 178 1.43 -4.35 1.80
N GLU A 179 0.28 -4.28 1.15
CA GLU A 179 -0.86 -3.51 1.64
C GLU A 179 -1.75 -4.48 2.45
N LEU A 180 -2.23 -4.04 3.61
CA LEU A 180 -3.20 -4.84 4.35
C LEU A 180 -4.50 -4.89 3.53
N PRO A 181 -5.02 -6.09 3.18
CA PRO A 181 -6.25 -6.19 2.40
C PRO A 181 -7.36 -5.36 3.05
N PHE A 182 -8.24 -4.72 2.25
CA PHE A 182 -9.39 -3.94 2.75
C PHE A 182 -10.18 -4.66 3.86
N ARG A 183 -10.24 -6.00 3.80
CA ARG A 183 -10.86 -6.83 4.84
C ARG A 183 -10.18 -6.70 6.21
N VAL A 184 -8.86 -6.63 6.25
CA VAL A 184 -8.10 -6.43 7.50
C VAL A 184 -8.16 -4.96 7.93
N ARG A 185 -8.03 -4.02 6.99
CA ARG A 185 -8.09 -2.57 7.28
C ARG A 185 -9.45 -2.09 7.79
N THR A 186 -10.56 -2.65 7.29
CA THR A 186 -11.90 -2.10 7.55
C THR A 186 -12.88 -3.09 8.14
N ILE A 187 -12.88 -4.36 7.73
CA ILE A 187 -13.88 -5.33 8.21
C ILE A 187 -13.53 -5.84 9.61
N MET A 188 -12.26 -6.16 9.88
CA MET A 188 -11.81 -6.67 11.18
C MET A 188 -12.05 -5.67 12.34
N PRO A 189 -11.77 -4.36 12.22
CA PRO A 189 -12.08 -3.37 13.27
C PRO A 189 -13.57 -3.20 13.52
N VAL A 190 -14.39 -3.22 12.46
CA VAL A 190 -15.85 -3.11 12.56
C VAL A 190 -16.42 -4.36 13.24
N ALA A 191 -15.99 -5.56 12.83
CA ALA A 191 -16.42 -6.80 13.44
C ALA A 191 -16.04 -6.89 14.93
N ALA A 192 -14.82 -6.47 15.27
CA ALA A 192 -14.37 -6.41 16.67
C ALA A 192 -15.19 -5.38 17.48
N SER A 193 -15.46 -4.20 16.92
CA SER A 193 -16.32 -3.18 17.56
C SER A 193 -17.73 -3.71 17.82
N VAL A 194 -18.34 -4.40 16.85
CA VAL A 194 -19.65 -5.06 17.00
C VAL A 194 -19.60 -6.14 18.08
N PHE A 195 -18.53 -6.94 18.13
CA PHE A 195 -18.36 -7.95 19.17
C PHE A 195 -18.28 -7.35 20.58
N PHE A 196 -17.46 -6.31 20.77
CA PHE A 196 -17.37 -5.61 22.06
C PHE A 196 -18.68 -4.95 22.46
N PHE A 197 -19.44 -4.41 21.50
CA PHE A 197 -20.77 -3.88 21.75
C PHE A 197 -21.75 -4.96 22.24
N ILE A 198 -21.78 -6.13 21.58
CA ILE A 198 -22.63 -7.26 22.00
C ILE A 198 -22.27 -7.71 23.42
N VAL A 199 -20.99 -7.85 23.73
CA VAL A 199 -20.51 -8.22 25.07
C VAL A 199 -20.96 -7.19 26.12
N ALA A 200 -20.86 -5.89 25.81
CA ALA A 200 -21.30 -4.82 26.71
C ALA A 200 -22.81 -4.90 27.01
N VAL A 201 -23.64 -5.15 25.99
CA VAL A 201 -25.09 -5.32 26.15
C VAL A 201 -25.42 -6.52 27.04
N VAL A 202 -24.78 -7.68 26.83
CA VAL A 202 -25.00 -8.89 27.64
C VAL A 202 -24.67 -8.65 29.11
N ILE A 203 -23.56 -7.96 29.40
CA ILE A 203 -23.15 -7.63 30.78
C ILE A 203 -24.15 -6.66 31.41
N ALA A 204 -24.60 -5.64 30.68
CA ALA A 204 -25.58 -4.67 31.17
C ALA A 204 -26.92 -5.36 31.53
N VAL A 205 -27.43 -6.24 30.65
CA VAL A 205 -28.67 -6.99 30.88
C VAL A 205 -28.55 -7.90 32.11
N LYS A 206 -27.45 -8.67 32.24
CA LYS A 206 -27.20 -9.50 33.44
C LYS A 206 -27.16 -8.66 34.72
N GLY A 207 -26.51 -7.49 34.67
CA GLY A 207 -26.45 -6.56 35.81
C GLY A 207 -27.81 -6.00 36.21
N ILE A 208 -28.69 -5.70 35.24
CA ILE A 208 -30.07 -5.27 35.49
C ILE A 208 -30.86 -6.40 36.15
N ILE A 209 -30.84 -7.61 35.58
CA ILE A 209 -31.55 -8.78 36.11
C ILE A 209 -31.12 -9.09 37.55
N GLN A 210 -29.81 -9.09 37.83
CA GLN A 210 -29.30 -9.31 39.18
C GLN A 210 -29.75 -8.22 40.16
N SER A 211 -29.79 -6.95 39.75
CA SER A 211 -30.26 -5.86 40.62
C SER A 211 -31.76 -5.91 40.91
N VAL A 212 -32.55 -6.39 39.96
CA VAL A 212 -34.00 -6.61 40.12
C VAL A 212 -34.24 -7.78 41.07
N ASN A 213 -33.52 -8.90 40.89
CA ASN A 213 -33.61 -10.06 41.76
C ASN A 213 -33.05 -9.83 43.18
N SER A 214 -32.06 -8.95 43.36
CA SER A 214 -31.58 -8.60 44.69
C SER A 214 -32.61 -7.74 45.45
N LYS A 215 -33.31 -6.83 44.76
CA LYS A 215 -34.35 -6.00 45.37
C LYS A 215 -35.59 -6.81 45.76
N SER A 216 -35.96 -7.84 45.00
CA SER A 216 -37.10 -8.70 45.36
C SER A 216 -36.83 -9.54 46.62
N LYS A 217 -35.60 -10.02 46.81
CA LYS A 217 -35.21 -10.76 48.03
C LYS A 217 -35.25 -9.89 49.29
N THR A 218 -34.86 -8.62 49.23
CA THR A 218 -34.92 -7.72 50.40
C THR A 218 -36.35 -7.36 50.79
N SER A 219 -37.28 -7.31 49.82
CA SER A 219 -38.71 -7.09 50.09
C SER A 219 -39.39 -8.29 50.73
N ALA A 220 -38.94 -9.52 50.45
CA ALA A 220 -39.55 -10.73 50.99
C ALA A 220 -39.17 -10.99 52.47
N GLN A 221 -38.05 -10.43 52.95
CA GLN A 221 -37.57 -10.63 54.32
C GLN A 221 -38.10 -9.58 55.32
N SER A 222 -38.79 -8.54 54.85
CA SER A 222 -39.36 -7.47 55.68
C SER A 222 -40.84 -7.70 56.03
N GLY A 223 -41.39 -8.87 55.69
CA GLY A 223 -42.83 -9.18 55.78
C GLY A 223 -43.19 -10.33 56.69
N GLU A 224 -42.38 -10.66 57.70
CA GLU A 224 -42.77 -11.61 58.75
C GLU A 224 -43.44 -10.83 59.89
N PRO A 225 -44.78 -10.93 60.06
CA PRO A 225 -45.46 -10.26 61.16
C PRO A 225 -45.22 -11.05 62.45
N ASP A 226 -44.49 -10.44 63.38
CA ASP A 226 -44.48 -10.81 64.80
C ASP A 226 -45.91 -10.75 65.32
N ASN A 227 -46.57 -11.90 65.37
CA ASN A 227 -47.87 -12.08 65.96
C ASN A 227 -47.70 -12.85 67.28
N GLU A 228 -47.05 -12.22 68.26
CA GLU A 228 -47.12 -12.69 69.63
C GLU A 228 -48.38 -12.14 70.31
N ARG A 229 -49.19 -13.11 70.72
CA ARG A 229 -50.58 -13.03 71.15
C ARG A 229 -50.65 -12.61 72.61
N LYS A 230 -51.61 -11.74 72.94
CA LYS A 230 -52.03 -11.37 74.30
C LYS A 230 -52.47 -12.60 75.10
N GLU A 231 -51.98 -12.73 76.34
CA GLU A 231 -52.76 -12.68 77.59
C GLU A 231 -51.82 -12.51 78.80
#